data_AF-A0A7X9HWB5-F1
#
_entry.id   AF-A0A7X9HWB5-F1
#
_cell.length_a   1.000
_cell.length_b   1.000
_cell.length_c   1.000
_cell.angle_alpha   90.00
_cell.angle_beta   90.00
_cell.angle_gamma   90.00
#
_symmetry.space_group_name_H-M   'P 1'
#
loop_
_entity.id
_entity.type
_entity.pdbx_description
1 polymer ?
#
loop_
_entity_poly.entity_id
_entity_poly.type
_entity_poly.pdbx_seq_one_letter_code
_entity_poly.pdbx_strand_id
1 'polypeptide(L)'
;MLTALKKAIPRDRGLKEIINWCFKERKNGFNIQAKRRIEGKTKKAARYMARYVRHPAIADSRIINYDTKNVTFVYEREERTYTVVMDKYEFIHNVIKHIPDKNFKMVRYYGIHSRRVKKGVREVMAKLGLVVNYIVKPFSWRKNKEEYTGKDPLKCDKCGDEMLLYKIIYHDKKGVLREYGGLDMVLRKLIKRSKISYAQEEEKQKKAWDKKREKKEYHQLCMC
;
A
#
# COMPACT_ATOMS: atom_id res chain seq x y z
N MET A 1 29.39 15.18 -3.04
CA MET A 1 28.00 15.43 -3.49
C MET A 1 27.60 16.89 -3.30
N LEU A 2 27.62 17.44 -2.07
CA LEU A 2 27.25 18.85 -1.80
C LEU A 2 28.09 19.87 -2.60
N THR A 3 29.39 19.64 -2.74
CA THR A 3 30.27 20.47 -3.58
C THR A 3 29.88 20.44 -5.06
N ALA A 4 29.45 19.27 -5.56
CA ALA A 4 28.98 19.13 -6.95
C ALA A 4 27.62 19.80 -7.16
N LEU A 5 26.71 19.70 -6.19
CA LEU A 5 25.42 20.43 -6.18
C LEU A 5 25.62 21.95 -6.20
N LYS A 6 26.55 22.46 -5.37
CA LYS A 6 26.91 23.89 -5.34
C LYS A 6 27.48 24.38 -6.67
N LYS A 7 28.19 23.52 -7.41
CA LYS A 7 28.74 23.81 -8.75
C LYS A 7 27.69 23.75 -9.84
N ALA A 8 26.75 22.80 -9.74
CA ALA A 8 25.69 22.61 -10.74
C ALA A 8 24.60 23.69 -10.68
N ILE A 9 24.33 24.25 -9.50
CA ILE A 9 23.29 25.26 -9.28
C ILE A 9 23.88 26.46 -8.51
N PRO A 10 24.74 27.29 -9.15
CA PRO A 10 25.48 28.34 -8.45
C PRO A 10 24.65 29.56 -8.08
N ARG A 11 23.50 29.78 -8.73
CA ARG A 11 22.63 30.96 -8.55
C ARG A 11 21.59 30.83 -7.44
N ASP A 12 21.40 29.62 -6.88
CA ASP A 12 20.45 29.41 -5.78
C ASP A 12 21.09 29.76 -4.43
N ARG A 13 20.71 30.91 -3.87
CA ARG A 13 21.21 31.40 -2.58
C ARG A 13 20.79 30.51 -1.40
N GLY A 14 19.53 30.06 -1.38
CA GLY A 14 18.99 29.23 -0.29
C GLY A 14 19.68 27.87 -0.24
N LEU A 15 19.91 27.25 -1.40
CA LEU A 15 20.69 26.02 -1.49
C LEU A 15 22.13 26.22 -0.99
N LYS A 16 22.75 27.35 -1.32
CA LYS A 16 24.13 27.68 -0.91
C LYS A 16 24.24 27.82 0.61
N GLU A 17 23.26 28.45 1.25
CA GLU A 17 23.16 28.59 2.71
C GLU A 17 23.01 27.24 3.40
N ILE A 18 22.09 26.38 2.92
CA ILE A 18 21.89 25.03 3.45
C ILE A 18 23.16 24.19 3.31
N ILE A 19 23.85 24.27 2.16
CA ILE A 19 25.09 23.54 1.92
C ILE A 19 26.20 24.02 2.87
N ASN A 20 26.33 25.33 3.07
CA ASN A 20 27.33 25.88 3.98
C ASN A 20 27.04 25.50 5.44
N TRP A 21 25.77 25.55 5.88
CA TRP A 21 25.35 25.07 7.19
C TRP A 21 25.70 23.58 7.37
N CYS A 22 25.41 22.76 6.37
CA CYS A 22 25.77 21.34 6.35
C CYS A 22 27.27 21.10 6.55
N PHE A 23 28.13 21.90 5.92
CA PHE A 23 29.59 21.81 6.11
C PHE A 23 30.05 22.28 7.50
N LYS A 24 29.39 23.28 8.07
CA LYS A 24 29.69 23.82 9.41
C LYS A 24 29.31 22.83 10.51
N GLU A 25 28.11 22.27 10.43
CA GLU A 25 27.52 21.48 11.51
C GLU A 25 27.92 20.01 11.46
N ARG A 26 28.21 19.47 10.27
CA ARG A 26 28.59 18.06 10.08
C ARG A 26 30.07 17.92 9.75
N LYS A 27 30.92 18.30 10.72
CA LYS A 27 32.39 18.27 10.62
C LYS A 27 32.95 16.88 10.27
N ASN A 28 32.30 15.81 10.71
CA ASN A 28 32.68 14.43 10.40
C ASN A 28 32.19 13.93 9.01
N GLY A 29 31.70 14.85 8.17
CA GLY A 29 31.26 14.59 6.82
C GLY A 29 29.86 13.96 6.72
N PHE A 30 29.32 13.98 5.49
CA PHE A 30 28.19 13.13 5.12
C PHE A 30 28.77 11.78 4.71
N ASN A 31 28.83 10.83 5.64
CA ASN A 31 29.19 9.46 5.29
C ASN A 31 28.02 8.77 4.59
N ILE A 32 27.77 9.14 3.33
CA ILE A 32 26.92 8.35 2.45
C ILE A 32 27.84 7.32 1.84
N GLN A 33 27.85 6.12 2.42
CA GLN A 33 28.52 4.95 1.83
C GLN A 33 27.73 4.48 0.60
N ALA A 34 27.67 5.32 -0.42
CA ALA A 34 27.16 4.97 -1.73
C ALA A 34 28.35 4.45 -2.54
N LYS A 35 28.45 3.13 -2.70
CA LYS A 35 29.30 2.57 -3.77
C LYS A 35 28.82 3.21 -5.08
N ARG A 36 29.74 3.89 -5.80
CA ARG A 36 29.44 4.62 -7.05
C ARG A 36 28.74 3.75 -8.10
N ARG A 37 28.94 2.44 -8.02
CA ARG A 37 28.33 1.44 -8.88
C ARG A 37 28.03 0.20 -8.03
N ILE A 38 26.85 -0.39 -8.22
CA ILE A 38 26.57 -1.72 -7.66
C ILE A 38 27.28 -2.73 -8.56
N GLU A 39 28.53 -3.03 -8.23
CA GLU A 39 29.31 -4.05 -8.93
C GLU A 39 28.95 -5.43 -8.38
N GLY A 40 28.57 -6.34 -9.30
CA GLY A 40 28.23 -7.73 -8.97
C GLY A 40 26.88 -8.20 -9.52
N LYS A 41 26.62 -9.51 -9.33
CA LYS A 41 25.44 -10.23 -9.84
C LYS A 41 24.14 -9.45 -9.52
N THR A 42 23.44 -9.02 -10.57
CA THR A 42 22.15 -8.29 -10.56
C THR A 42 21.15 -8.78 -9.51
N LYS A 43 21.15 -10.08 -9.20
CA LYS A 43 20.31 -10.71 -8.17
C LYS A 43 20.56 -10.22 -6.74
N LYS A 44 21.80 -9.86 -6.34
CA LYS A 44 22.08 -9.30 -5.00
C LYS A 44 21.56 -7.87 -4.89
N ALA A 45 21.79 -7.06 -5.93
CA ALA A 45 21.27 -5.70 -6.03
C ALA A 45 19.74 -5.67 -5.99
N ALA A 46 19.09 -6.54 -6.77
CA ALA A 46 17.64 -6.67 -6.80
C ALA A 46 17.07 -7.11 -5.43
N ARG A 47 17.72 -8.08 -4.74
CA ARG A 47 17.33 -8.47 -3.38
C ARG A 47 17.46 -7.32 -2.39
N TYR A 48 18.55 -6.56 -2.48
CA TYR A 48 18.75 -5.38 -1.65
C TYR A 48 17.63 -4.37 -1.88
N MET A 49 17.38 -3.96 -3.13
CA MET A 49 16.30 -3.01 -3.47
C MET A 49 14.91 -3.52 -3.03
N ALA A 50 14.62 -4.80 -3.25
CA ALA A 50 13.35 -5.40 -2.84
C ALA A 50 13.14 -5.35 -1.31
N ARG A 51 14.22 -5.47 -0.52
CA ARG A 51 14.13 -5.32 0.94
C ARG A 51 13.69 -3.91 1.34
N TYR A 52 14.26 -2.88 0.72
CA TYR A 52 13.90 -1.47 1.00
C TYR A 52 12.48 -1.11 0.55
N VAL A 53 11.97 -1.75 -0.50
CA VAL A 53 10.59 -1.49 -0.97
C VAL A 53 9.57 -2.21 -0.11
N ARG A 54 9.89 -3.41 0.41
CA ARG A 54 8.92 -4.28 1.09
C ARG A 54 8.97 -4.20 2.62
N HIS A 55 10.14 -4.04 3.21
CA HIS A 55 10.32 -4.18 4.65
C HIS A 55 10.33 -2.81 5.34
N PRO A 56 9.84 -2.72 6.58
CA PRO A 56 9.97 -1.52 7.41
C PRO A 56 11.43 -1.14 7.65
N ALA A 57 11.64 0.07 8.19
CA ALA A 57 12.97 0.64 8.44
C ALA A 57 13.91 -0.28 9.24
N ILE A 58 13.34 -1.06 10.15
CA ILE A 58 14.02 -2.07 10.95
C ILE A 58 13.21 -3.36 10.87
N ALA A 59 13.88 -4.51 10.80
CA ALA A 59 13.22 -5.81 10.85
C ALA A 59 12.86 -6.17 12.29
N ASP A 60 11.71 -6.79 12.50
CA ASP A 60 11.25 -7.20 13.85
C ASP A 60 12.28 -8.08 14.56
N SER A 61 12.95 -8.98 13.82
CA SER A 61 14.00 -9.85 14.35
C SER A 61 15.25 -9.11 14.85
N ARG A 62 15.38 -7.81 14.55
CA ARG A 62 16.48 -6.97 15.05
C ARG A 62 16.11 -6.26 16.35
N ILE A 63 14.84 -6.23 16.72
CA ILE A 63 14.39 -5.71 18.02
C ILE A 63 14.46 -6.88 19.00
N ILE A 64 15.42 -6.83 19.93
CA ILE A 64 15.73 -7.97 20.81
C ILE A 64 15.11 -7.84 22.19
N ASN A 65 14.74 -6.62 22.63
CA ASN A 65 14.05 -6.40 23.89
C ASN A 65 13.27 -5.07 23.89
N TYR A 66 12.23 -5.00 24.73
CA TYR A 66 11.49 -3.79 25.04
C TYR A 66 11.02 -3.82 26.50
N ASP A 67 11.52 -2.90 27.32
CA ASP A 67 11.25 -2.83 28.76
C ASP A 67 10.16 -1.79 29.13
N THR A 68 9.34 -1.37 28.17
CA THR A 68 8.34 -0.28 28.25
C THR A 68 8.87 1.15 28.28
N LYS A 69 10.17 1.36 28.51
CA LYS A 69 10.85 2.66 28.45
C LYS A 69 11.81 2.74 27.26
N ASN A 70 12.60 1.70 27.08
CA ASN A 70 13.67 1.57 26.11
C ASN A 70 13.43 0.39 25.17
N VAL A 71 13.83 0.58 23.92
CA VAL A 71 13.91 -0.45 22.89
C VAL A 71 15.38 -0.84 22.74
N THR A 72 15.67 -2.14 22.82
CA THR A 72 16.99 -2.68 22.51
C THR A 72 16.96 -3.33 21.15
N PHE A 73 17.84 -2.90 20.25
CA PHE A 73 17.91 -3.44 18.90
C PHE A 73 19.34 -3.59 18.40
N VAL A 74 19.49 -4.46 17.40
CA VAL A 74 20.78 -4.83 16.83
C VAL A 74 20.86 -4.37 15.38
N TYR A 75 21.99 -3.77 14.99
CA TYR A 75 22.27 -3.45 13.60
C TYR A 75 23.70 -3.80 13.21
N GLU A 76 23.91 -4.04 11.92
CA GLU A 76 25.22 -4.34 11.37
C GLU A 76 25.78 -3.11 10.66
N ARG A 77 27.04 -2.79 10.92
CA ARG A 77 27.80 -1.76 10.21
C ARG A 77 29.25 -2.23 10.09
N GLU A 78 29.83 -2.12 8.89
CA GLU A 78 31.24 -2.49 8.64
C GLU A 78 31.57 -3.93 9.10
N GLU A 79 30.66 -4.88 8.83
CA GLU A 79 30.76 -6.30 9.22
C GLU A 79 30.79 -6.53 10.75
N ARG A 80 30.48 -5.50 11.54
CA ARG A 80 30.35 -5.58 12.99
C ARG A 80 28.90 -5.40 13.41
N THR A 81 28.52 -6.14 14.43
CA THR A 81 27.20 -6.11 15.02
C THR A 81 27.20 -5.18 16.23
N TYR A 82 26.26 -4.25 16.26
CA TYR A 82 26.10 -3.26 17.33
C TYR A 82 24.75 -3.46 18.01
N THR A 83 24.76 -3.49 19.33
CA THR A 83 23.54 -3.48 20.16
C THR A 83 23.35 -2.08 20.72
N VAL A 84 22.15 -1.52 20.53
CA VAL A 84 21.79 -0.19 21.00
C VAL A 84 20.55 -0.28 21.87
N VAL A 85 20.59 0.43 23.00
CA VAL A 85 19.45 0.71 23.86
C VAL A 85 19.06 2.17 23.62
N MET A 86 17.79 2.41 23.32
CA MET A 86 17.27 3.74 22.97
C MET A 86 15.92 3.96 23.63
N ASP A 87 15.65 5.20 24.08
CA ASP A 87 14.32 5.57 24.58
C ASP A 87 13.24 5.31 23.52
N LYS A 88 12.06 4.85 23.94
CA LYS A 88 10.97 4.47 23.02
C LYS A 88 10.51 5.61 22.12
N TYR A 89 10.47 6.85 22.60
CA TYR A 89 10.03 7.99 21.82
C TYR A 89 11.10 8.39 20.80
N GLU A 90 12.37 8.30 21.18
CA GLU A 90 13.48 8.49 20.24
C GLU A 90 13.46 7.42 19.13
N PHE A 91 13.23 6.15 19.51
CA PHE A 91 13.09 5.05 18.57
C PHE A 91 11.94 5.28 17.60
N ILE A 92 10.73 5.61 18.10
CA ILE A 92 9.55 5.91 17.28
C ILE A 92 9.84 7.09 16.34
N HIS A 93 10.44 8.17 16.85
CA HIS A 93 10.80 9.34 16.05
C HIS A 93 11.76 8.96 14.90
N ASN A 94 12.74 8.10 15.16
CA ASN A 94 13.66 7.62 14.14
C ASN A 94 12.98 6.71 13.10
N VAL A 95 12.05 5.85 13.52
CA VAL A 95 11.26 5.01 12.59
C VAL A 95 10.34 5.85 11.71
N ILE A 96 9.67 6.86 12.26
CA ILE A 96 8.72 7.71 11.51
C ILE A 96 9.40 8.42 10.32
N LYS A 97 10.67 8.80 10.44
CA LYS A 97 11.43 9.44 9.34
C LYS A 97 11.52 8.57 8.07
N HIS A 98 11.33 7.26 8.20
CA HIS A 98 11.33 6.32 7.09
C HIS A 98 9.95 6.07 6.50
N ILE A 99 8.88 6.59 7.11
CA ILE A 99 7.52 6.48 6.59
C ILE A 99 7.37 7.52 5.47
N PRO A 100 7.11 7.09 4.22
CA PRO A 100 6.95 8.03 3.12
C PRO A 100 5.66 8.83 3.25
N ASP A 101 5.67 10.06 2.75
CA ASP A 101 4.50 10.95 2.77
C ASP A 101 3.26 10.32 2.11
N LYS A 102 2.09 10.84 2.50
CA LYS A 102 0.82 10.41 1.92
C LYS A 102 0.84 10.62 0.40
N ASN A 103 0.55 9.55 -0.33
CA ASN A 103 0.60 9.46 -1.80
C ASN A 103 2.01 9.45 -2.43
N PHE A 104 3.09 9.48 -1.66
CA PHE A 104 4.42 9.30 -2.21
C PHE A 104 4.56 7.92 -2.88
N LYS A 105 5.13 7.89 -4.08
CA LYS A 105 5.33 6.67 -4.84
C LYS A 105 6.78 6.22 -4.68
N MET A 106 7.02 5.29 -3.74
CA MET A 106 8.34 4.69 -3.51
C MET A 106 8.88 4.00 -4.77
N VAL A 107 8.02 3.32 -5.53
CA VAL A 107 8.37 2.71 -6.82
C VAL A 107 7.65 3.45 -7.94
N ARG A 108 8.42 3.93 -8.90
CA ARG A 108 7.92 4.54 -10.13
C ARG A 108 8.25 3.63 -11.31
N TYR A 109 7.25 3.37 -12.14
CA TYR A 109 7.37 2.47 -13.27
C TYR A 109 7.58 3.24 -14.57
N TYR A 110 8.69 2.96 -15.25
CA TYR A 110 9.09 3.62 -16.50
C TYR A 110 9.39 2.59 -17.61
N GLY A 111 9.52 3.08 -18.85
CA GLY A 111 9.82 2.26 -20.01
C GLY A 111 8.86 1.09 -20.16
N ILE A 112 9.41 -0.12 -20.35
CA ILE A 112 8.67 -1.39 -20.48
C ILE A 112 7.79 -1.74 -19.28
N HIS A 113 8.09 -1.20 -18.10
CA HIS A 113 7.28 -1.42 -16.90
C HIS A 113 6.20 -0.35 -16.71
N SER A 114 6.18 0.71 -17.52
CA SER A 114 5.23 1.80 -17.37
C SER A 114 3.78 1.33 -17.55
N ARG A 115 2.84 1.97 -16.83
CA ARG A 115 1.43 1.55 -16.81
C ARG A 115 0.78 1.56 -18.20
N ARG A 116 1.17 2.52 -19.06
CA ARG A 116 0.61 2.68 -20.41
C ARG A 116 1.00 1.53 -21.33
N VAL A 117 2.25 1.05 -21.25
CA VAL A 117 2.77 0.00 -22.14
C VAL A 117 2.65 -1.41 -21.55
N LYS A 118 2.36 -1.53 -20.25
CA LYS A 118 2.30 -2.81 -19.52
C LYS A 118 1.43 -3.86 -20.23
N LYS A 119 0.32 -3.46 -20.84
CA LYS A 119 -0.57 -4.37 -21.58
C LYS A 119 0.14 -4.96 -22.80
N GLY A 120 0.66 -4.11 -23.69
CA GLY A 120 1.38 -4.56 -24.89
C GLY A 120 2.64 -5.37 -24.56
N VAL A 121 3.40 -4.96 -23.53
CA VAL A 121 4.56 -5.74 -23.07
C VAL A 121 4.15 -7.12 -22.57
N ARG A 122 3.03 -7.24 -21.85
CA ARG A 122 2.51 -8.55 -21.40
C ARG A 122 2.08 -9.41 -22.58
N GLU A 123 1.46 -8.85 -23.60
CA GLU A 123 1.06 -9.58 -24.82
C GLU A 123 2.27 -10.12 -25.57
N VAL A 124 3.32 -9.30 -25.74
CA VAL A 124 4.59 -9.74 -26.34
C VAL A 124 5.24 -10.84 -25.51
N MET A 125 5.35 -10.66 -24.19
CA MET A 125 5.90 -11.69 -23.30
C MET A 125 5.09 -13.00 -23.37
N ALA A 126 3.76 -12.93 -23.53
CA ALA A 126 2.91 -14.11 -23.65
C ALA A 126 3.18 -14.87 -24.94
N LYS A 127 3.33 -14.15 -26.07
CA LYS A 127 3.74 -14.74 -27.36
C LYS A 127 5.11 -15.40 -27.31
N LEU A 128 6.02 -14.87 -26.49
CA LEU A 128 7.35 -15.43 -26.25
C LEU A 128 7.36 -16.58 -25.23
N GLY A 129 6.21 -16.97 -24.67
CA GLY A 129 6.14 -18.02 -23.65
C GLY A 129 6.74 -17.64 -22.29
N LEU A 130 7.00 -16.35 -22.05
CA LEU A 130 7.67 -15.84 -20.84
C LEU A 130 6.69 -15.41 -19.73
N VAL A 131 5.38 -15.56 -19.95
CA VAL A 131 4.37 -15.18 -18.95
C VAL A 131 3.96 -16.40 -18.13
N VAL A 132 4.28 -16.36 -16.84
CA VAL A 132 3.66 -17.25 -15.85
C VAL A 132 2.24 -16.73 -15.58
N ASN A 133 1.23 -17.49 -16.02
CA ASN A 133 -0.16 -17.22 -15.68
C ASN A 133 -0.42 -17.71 -14.25
N TYR A 134 -0.31 -16.81 -13.28
CA TYR A 134 -0.81 -17.08 -11.94
C TYR A 134 -2.33 -17.12 -11.99
N ILE A 135 -2.92 -18.27 -11.62
CA ILE A 135 -4.35 -18.38 -11.36
C ILE A 135 -4.60 -17.63 -10.06
N VAL A 136 -5.00 -16.36 -10.16
CA VAL A 136 -5.45 -15.59 -8.99
C VAL A 136 -6.86 -16.07 -8.69
N LYS A 137 -7.06 -16.73 -7.54
CA LYS A 137 -8.41 -17.04 -7.07
C LYS A 137 -9.22 -15.74 -6.98
N PRO A 138 -10.45 -15.68 -7.53
CA PRO A 138 -11.25 -14.47 -7.46
C PRO A 138 -11.51 -14.10 -5.99
N PHE A 139 -11.23 -12.84 -5.65
CA PHE A 139 -11.47 -12.33 -4.31
C PHE A 139 -12.98 -12.26 -4.04
N SER A 140 -13.48 -13.09 -3.11
CA SER A 140 -14.86 -13.02 -2.62
C SER A 140 -14.89 -12.45 -1.21
N TRP A 141 -15.49 -11.28 -1.02
CA TRP A 141 -15.59 -10.63 0.29
C TRP A 141 -16.33 -11.51 1.31
N ARG A 142 -17.47 -12.11 0.90
CA ARG A 142 -18.30 -12.97 1.77
C ARG A 142 -17.48 -14.16 2.29
N LYS A 143 -16.82 -14.89 1.39
CA LYS A 143 -15.99 -16.06 1.73
C LYS A 143 -14.81 -15.69 2.63
N ASN A 144 -14.09 -14.61 2.32
CA ASN A 144 -12.96 -14.18 3.15
C ASN A 144 -13.41 -13.73 4.54
N LYS A 145 -14.58 -13.07 4.64
CA LYS A 145 -15.14 -12.70 5.94
C LYS A 145 -15.56 -13.92 6.73
N GLU A 146 -16.26 -14.85 6.08
CA GLU A 146 -16.67 -16.12 6.67
C GLU A 146 -15.49 -16.96 7.17
N GLU A 147 -14.41 -17.10 6.39
CA GLU A 147 -13.18 -17.77 6.84
C GLU A 147 -12.53 -17.07 8.04
N TYR A 148 -12.55 -15.74 8.08
CA TYR A 148 -11.92 -14.97 9.14
C TYR A 148 -12.74 -14.94 10.44
N THR A 149 -14.06 -14.80 10.34
CA THR A 149 -14.95 -14.66 11.51
C THR A 149 -15.69 -15.96 11.87
N GLY A 150 -15.61 -17.00 11.06
CA GLY A 150 -16.38 -18.24 11.19
C GLY A 150 -17.88 -18.09 10.95
N LYS A 151 -18.32 -16.92 10.47
CA LYS A 151 -19.73 -16.57 10.29
C LYS A 151 -19.96 -15.87 8.96
N ASP A 152 -21.02 -16.24 8.26
CA ASP A 152 -21.40 -15.61 7.01
C ASP A 152 -21.96 -14.19 7.28
N PRO A 153 -21.28 -13.11 6.83
CA PRO A 153 -21.69 -11.73 7.12
C PRO A 153 -22.97 -11.29 6.38
N LEU A 154 -23.53 -12.15 5.52
CA LEU A 154 -24.79 -11.91 4.84
C LEU A 154 -25.93 -12.79 5.38
N LYS A 155 -25.73 -13.56 6.46
CA LYS A 155 -26.79 -14.30 7.14
C LYS A 155 -27.17 -13.61 8.44
N CYS A 156 -28.48 -13.53 8.69
CA CYS A 156 -29.00 -13.03 9.95
C CYS A 156 -28.68 -14.01 11.08
N ASP A 157 -28.11 -13.53 12.19
CA ASP A 157 -27.80 -14.36 13.37
C ASP A 157 -29.07 -14.93 14.04
N LYS A 158 -30.26 -14.36 13.79
CA LYS A 158 -31.52 -14.78 14.42
C LYS A 158 -32.27 -15.86 13.63
N CYS A 159 -32.51 -15.64 12.33
CA CYS A 159 -33.31 -16.54 11.50
C CYS A 159 -32.48 -17.31 10.45
N GLY A 160 -31.21 -16.97 10.26
CA GLY A 160 -30.35 -17.58 9.24
C GLY A 160 -30.60 -17.12 7.79
N ASP A 161 -31.62 -16.27 7.55
CA ASP A 161 -31.94 -15.77 6.22
C ASP A 161 -30.91 -14.78 5.68
N GLU A 162 -30.91 -14.62 4.34
CA GLU A 162 -29.99 -13.74 3.65
C GLU A 162 -30.37 -12.26 3.86
N MET A 163 -29.46 -11.50 4.47
CA MET A 163 -29.60 -10.07 4.67
C MET A 163 -29.49 -9.30 3.35
N LEU A 164 -30.37 -8.33 3.17
CA LEU A 164 -30.38 -7.45 2.01
C LEU A 164 -29.69 -6.12 2.35
N LEU A 165 -28.92 -5.59 1.41
CA LEU A 165 -28.35 -4.26 1.55
C LEU A 165 -29.49 -3.24 1.41
N TYR A 166 -29.75 -2.50 2.47
CA TYR A 166 -30.82 -1.51 2.51
C TYR A 166 -30.31 -0.14 2.09
N LYS A 167 -29.26 0.35 2.75
CA LYS A 167 -28.80 1.72 2.62
C LYS A 167 -27.30 1.82 2.78
N ILE A 168 -26.70 2.73 2.02
CA ILE A 168 -25.28 3.07 2.11
C ILE A 168 -25.17 4.53 2.53
N ILE A 169 -24.42 4.79 3.59
CA ILE A 169 -24.13 6.15 4.07
C ILE A 169 -22.65 6.43 3.79
N TYR A 170 -22.36 7.55 3.12
CA TYR A 170 -21.01 7.91 2.72
C TYR A 170 -20.82 9.43 2.69
N HIS A 171 -19.59 9.90 2.92
CA HIS A 171 -19.25 11.30 2.68
C HIS A 171 -18.91 11.53 1.20
N ASP A 172 -19.41 12.60 0.61
CA ASP A 172 -19.05 12.99 -0.75
C ASP A 172 -17.68 13.69 -0.82
N LYS A 173 -17.24 14.06 -2.04
CA LYS A 173 -15.95 14.73 -2.27
C LYS A 173 -15.79 16.05 -1.49
N LYS A 174 -16.90 16.67 -1.06
CA LYS A 174 -16.93 17.90 -0.28
C LYS A 174 -17.07 17.64 1.22
N GLY A 175 -17.07 16.38 1.65
CA GLY A 175 -17.21 15.96 3.05
C GLY A 175 -18.67 15.90 3.53
N VAL A 176 -19.65 16.12 2.66
CA VAL A 176 -21.07 16.14 3.03
C VAL A 176 -21.59 14.70 3.14
N LEU A 177 -22.31 14.39 4.23
CA LEU A 177 -22.94 13.09 4.41
C LEU A 177 -24.04 12.90 3.35
N ARG A 178 -23.96 11.80 2.61
CA ARG A 178 -24.94 11.39 1.62
C ARG A 178 -25.40 9.97 1.88
N GLU A 179 -26.61 9.72 1.43
CA GLU A 179 -27.28 8.45 1.57
C GLU A 179 -27.66 7.94 0.18
N TYR A 180 -27.47 6.65 -0.06
CA TYR A 180 -27.87 5.98 -1.29
C TYR A 180 -28.63 4.70 -0.97
N GLY A 181 -29.75 4.51 -1.66
CA GLY A 181 -30.66 3.39 -1.47
C GLY A 181 -31.82 3.70 -0.55
N GLY A 182 -32.21 2.71 0.25
CA GLY A 182 -33.44 2.69 1.01
C GLY A 182 -34.35 1.56 0.52
N LEU A 183 -35.66 1.78 0.60
CA LEU A 183 -36.66 0.78 0.19
C LEU A 183 -36.51 0.42 -1.30
N ASP A 184 -36.06 1.36 -2.14
CA ASP A 184 -35.86 1.14 -3.57
C ASP A 184 -34.82 0.06 -3.86
N MET A 185 -33.75 -0.05 -3.05
CA MET A 185 -32.72 -1.08 -3.21
C MET A 185 -33.25 -2.46 -2.86
N VAL A 186 -34.08 -2.55 -1.81
CA VAL A 186 -34.74 -3.78 -1.39
C VAL A 186 -35.74 -4.22 -2.46
N LEU A 187 -36.64 -3.31 -2.87
CA LEU A 187 -37.64 -3.55 -3.90
C LEU A 187 -37.01 -3.93 -5.24
N ARG A 188 -35.95 -3.22 -5.68
CA ARG A 188 -35.21 -3.59 -6.90
C ARG A 188 -34.66 -5.00 -6.81
N LYS A 189 -34.13 -5.44 -5.66
CA LYS A 189 -33.59 -6.80 -5.51
C LYS A 189 -34.69 -7.86 -5.46
N LEU A 190 -35.84 -7.57 -4.85
CA LEU A 190 -37.03 -8.43 -4.88
C LEU A 190 -37.61 -8.57 -6.30
N ILE A 191 -37.73 -7.46 -7.02
CA ILE A 191 -38.17 -7.42 -8.43
C ILE A 191 -37.10 -8.06 -9.35
N LYS A 192 -35.81 -7.95 -9.02
CA LYS A 192 -34.76 -8.64 -9.79
C LYS A 192 -34.79 -10.14 -9.53
N ARG A 193 -35.09 -10.61 -8.32
CA ARG A 193 -35.33 -12.03 -8.03
C ARG A 193 -36.48 -12.61 -8.85
N SER A 194 -37.57 -11.85 -9.07
CA SER A 194 -38.65 -12.27 -9.96
C SER A 194 -38.32 -12.15 -11.45
N LYS A 195 -37.42 -11.24 -11.85
CA LYS A 195 -36.95 -11.11 -13.24
C LYS A 195 -35.74 -12.01 -13.60
N ILE A 196 -35.04 -12.60 -12.62
CA ILE A 196 -33.88 -13.50 -12.84
C ILE A 196 -34.27 -14.76 -13.61
N SER A 197 -35.55 -15.16 -13.63
CA SER A 197 -36.03 -16.23 -14.52
C SER A 197 -35.99 -15.87 -16.02
N TYR A 198 -35.90 -14.58 -16.38
CA TYR A 198 -35.99 -14.10 -17.77
C TYR A 198 -34.73 -13.40 -18.28
N ALA A 199 -33.71 -13.17 -17.45
CA ALA A 199 -32.57 -12.31 -17.79
C ALA A 199 -31.20 -13.00 -17.64
N GLN A 200 -31.11 -14.29 -17.93
CA GLN A 200 -29.83 -14.99 -18.13
C GLN A 200 -29.17 -14.64 -19.49
N GLU A 201 -29.86 -13.92 -20.39
CA GLU A 201 -29.36 -13.61 -21.75
C GLU A 201 -28.57 -12.28 -21.90
N GLU A 202 -28.67 -11.32 -20.99
CA GLU A 202 -28.01 -10.00 -21.15
C GLU A 202 -26.74 -9.83 -20.28
N GLU A 203 -26.06 -10.94 -19.97
CA GLU A 203 -24.70 -10.89 -19.44
C GLU A 203 -23.74 -10.41 -20.53
N LYS A 204 -23.50 -9.09 -20.62
CA LYS A 204 -22.24 -8.44 -21.03
C LYS A 204 -22.48 -6.95 -21.32
N GLN A 205 -22.36 -6.08 -20.32
CA GLN A 205 -21.76 -4.75 -20.55
C GLN A 205 -21.33 -3.99 -19.27
N LYS A 206 -20.01 -4.06 -19.06
CA LYS A 206 -19.06 -3.01 -18.60
C LYS A 206 -19.20 -2.40 -17.19
N LYS A 207 -18.22 -2.75 -16.34
CA LYS A 207 -17.84 -2.07 -15.10
C LYS A 207 -16.68 -1.09 -15.35
N ALA A 208 -16.73 0.09 -14.72
CA ALA A 208 -15.55 0.91 -14.43
C ALA A 208 -15.49 1.18 -12.91
N TRP A 209 -14.32 1.00 -12.30
CA TRP A 209 -14.08 1.16 -10.86
C TRP A 209 -13.04 2.25 -10.65
N ASP A 210 -13.35 3.22 -9.79
CA ASP A 210 -12.42 4.27 -9.36
C ASP A 210 -12.00 4.09 -7.90
N LYS A 211 -10.72 4.38 -7.63
CA LYS A 211 -10.01 4.04 -6.39
C LYS A 211 -9.85 5.26 -5.46
N LYS A 212 -10.51 5.23 -4.30
CA LYS A 212 -9.94 5.48 -2.95
C LYS A 212 -10.98 5.14 -1.88
N ARG A 213 -10.52 4.60 -0.75
CA ARG A 213 -11.38 4.03 0.31
C ARG A 213 -11.67 5.12 1.34
N GLU A 214 -12.88 5.69 1.26
CA GLU A 214 -13.46 6.59 2.26
C GLU A 214 -14.19 5.78 3.34
N LYS A 215 -14.45 6.37 4.51
CA LYS A 215 -15.30 5.76 5.55
C LYS A 215 -16.72 5.66 5.00
N LYS A 216 -17.14 4.44 4.70
CA LYS A 216 -18.48 4.09 4.22
C LYS A 216 -19.11 3.19 5.27
N GLU A 217 -20.34 3.52 5.65
CA GLU A 217 -21.14 2.70 6.55
C GLU A 217 -22.24 2.02 5.74
N TYR A 218 -22.39 0.72 5.99
CA TYR A 218 -23.31 -0.14 5.26
C TYR A 218 -24.37 -0.64 6.23
N HIS A 219 -25.63 -0.47 5.85
CA HIS A 219 -26.76 -0.93 6.64
C HIS A 219 -27.45 -2.08 5.92
N GLN A 220 -27.63 -3.19 6.63
CA GLN A 220 -28.26 -4.40 6.13
C GLN A 220 -29.56 -4.63 6.88
N LEU A 221 -30.56 -5.18 6.19
CA LEU A 221 -31.85 -5.54 6.78
C LEU A 221 -32.12 -7.03 6.56
N CYS A 222 -32.61 -7.69 7.60
CA CYS A 222 -33.39 -8.92 7.50
C CYS A 222 -34.86 -8.54 7.24
N MET A 223 -35.63 -9.41 6.60
CA MET A 223 -37.11 -9.26 6.52
C MET A 223 -37.85 -10.10 7.57
N CYS A 224 -37.09 -10.76 8.44
CA CYS A 224 -37.47 -10.98 9.81
C CYS A 224 -37.33 -9.65 10.60
#